data_AF-A0A9P0VSE8-F1
#
_entry.id   AF-A0A9P0VSE8-F1
#
_cell.length_a   1.000
_cell.length_b   1.000
_cell.length_c   1.000
_cell.angle_alpha   90.00
_cell.angle_beta   90.00
_cell.angle_gamma   90.00
#
_symmetry.space_group_name_H-M   'P 1'
#
loop_
_entity.id
_entity.type
_entity.pdbx_description
1 polymer ?
#
loop_
_entity_poly.entity_id
_entity_poly.type
_entity_poly.pdbx_seq_one_letter_code
_entity_poly.pdbx_strand_id
1 'polypeptide(L)' 'MARTKQTARKSTGGKAPRKQLATKAARGVKKPHRYRPGTVALREIRRYQKSNRIVDQKIAFPTAGP' A
#
# COMPACT_ATOMS: atom_id res chain seq x y z
N MET A 1 0.78 -42.84 18.01
CA MET A 1 0.88 -41.46 18.56
C MET A 1 1.05 -40.52 17.38
N ALA A 2 0.36 -39.40 17.19
CA ALA A 2 -0.57 -38.64 18.03
C ALA A 2 -1.74 -38.12 17.17
N ARG A 3 -2.95 -38.14 17.73
CA ARG A 3 -4.17 -37.60 17.13
C ARG A 3 -4.21 -36.10 17.39
N THR A 4 -4.16 -35.26 16.35
CA THR A 4 -4.40 -33.82 16.50
C THR A 4 -5.91 -33.61 16.63
N LYS A 5 -6.36 -33.17 17.81
CA LYS A 5 -7.74 -32.73 18.01
C LYS A 5 -7.89 -31.32 17.45
N GLN A 6 -8.80 -31.12 16.50
CA GLN A 6 -9.24 -29.79 16.09
C GLN A 6 -9.93 -29.11 17.28
N THR A 7 -9.28 -28.10 17.88
CA THR A 7 -9.93 -27.23 18.85
C THR A 7 -10.63 -26.12 18.10
N ALA A 8 -11.92 -25.91 18.39
CA ALA A 8 -12.67 -24.79 17.84
C ALA A 8 -12.02 -23.47 18.30
N ARG A 9 -11.51 -22.68 17.35
CA ARG A 9 -11.09 -21.29 17.63
C ARG A 9 -12.33 -20.41 17.57
N LYS A 10 -12.71 -19.82 18.70
CA LYS A 10 -13.71 -18.75 18.75
C LYS A 10 -13.10 -17.47 18.13
N SER A 11 -13.55 -17.06 16.96
CA SER A 11 -13.21 -15.76 16.37
C SER A 11 -14.11 -14.66 16.96
N THR A 12 -13.84 -14.25 18.19
CA THR A 12 -14.42 -13.00 18.70
C THR A 12 -13.46 -11.86 18.37
N GLY A 13 -13.71 -11.19 17.24
CA GLY A 13 -12.87 -10.08 16.81
C GLY A 13 -13.43 -9.23 15.68
N GLY A 14 -14.73 -9.33 15.42
CA GLY A 14 -15.43 -8.52 14.42
C GLY A 14 -16.41 -7.58 15.10
N LYS A 15 -15.91 -6.41 15.53
CA LYS A 15 -16.67 -5.18 15.83
C LYS A 15 -17.75 -5.28 16.94
N ALA A 16 -17.43 -4.78 18.14
CA ALA A 16 -18.42 -4.52 19.17
C ALA A 16 -19.40 -3.41 18.72
N PRO A 17 -20.73 -3.51 18.98
CA PRO A 17 -21.65 -2.43 18.76
C PRO A 17 -21.51 -1.45 19.92
N ARG A 18 -20.64 -0.45 19.79
CA ARG A 18 -20.49 0.58 20.82
C ARG A 18 -21.25 1.84 20.43
N LYS A 19 -22.35 2.06 21.16
CA LYS A 19 -23.03 3.34 21.34
C LYS A 19 -22.00 4.47 21.52
N GLN A 20 -22.34 5.64 20.98
CA GLN A 20 -21.59 6.89 21.07
C GLN A 20 -21.15 7.21 22.50
N LEU A 21 -19.86 7.08 22.79
CA LEU A 21 -19.17 7.91 23.78
C LEU A 21 -17.72 8.07 23.32
N ALA A 22 -17.29 9.32 23.26
CA ALA A 22 -16.05 9.79 22.68
C ALA A 22 -14.83 9.02 23.20
N THR A 23 -14.11 8.39 22.28
CA THR A 23 -12.71 7.99 22.52
C THR A 23 -11.87 8.66 21.46
N LYS A 24 -11.37 9.86 21.78
CA LYS A 24 -10.28 10.50 21.03
C LYS A 24 -9.04 9.65 21.25
N ALA A 25 -8.89 8.62 20.43
CA ALA A 25 -7.73 7.76 20.48
C ALA A 25 -6.54 8.56 19.97
N ALA A 26 -5.67 9.01 20.88
CA ALA A 26 -4.32 9.45 20.56
C ALA A 26 -3.52 8.24 20.08
N ARG A 27 -3.83 7.74 18.87
CA ARG A 27 -3.03 6.73 18.19
C ARG A 27 -1.89 7.49 17.55
N GLY A 28 -0.70 7.41 18.15
CA GLY A 28 0.51 7.99 17.60
C GLY A 28 0.60 7.71 16.11
N VAL A 29 0.90 8.75 15.32
CA VAL A 29 1.00 8.65 13.87
C VAL A 29 2.03 7.58 13.56
N LYS A 30 1.56 6.44 13.01
CA LYS A 30 2.47 5.40 12.53
C LYS A 30 3.41 6.06 11.53
N LYS A 31 4.72 5.87 11.71
CA LYS A 31 5.73 6.42 10.81
C LYS A 31 5.33 6.10 9.36
N PRO A 32 5.44 7.07 8.43
CA PRO A 32 5.14 6.82 7.02
C PRO A 32 5.91 5.61 6.52
N HIS A 33 5.21 4.70 5.85
CA HIS A 33 5.85 3.52 5.29
C HIS A 33 6.80 3.95 4.17
N ARG A 34 8.10 3.65 4.34
CA ARG A 34 9.13 3.92 3.34
C ARG A 34 9.54 2.60 2.71
N TYR A 35 9.46 2.52 1.39
CA TYR A 35 9.90 1.33 0.65
C TYR A 35 11.42 1.18 0.71
N ARG A 36 11.91 -0.06 0.62
CA ARG A 36 13.34 -0.34 0.51
C ARG A 36 13.88 0.20 -0.81
N PRO A 37 15.17 0.61 -0.87
CA PRO A 37 15.80 0.95 -2.14
C PRO A 37 15.61 -0.20 -3.14
N GLY A 38 15.36 0.14 -4.41
CA GLY A 38 15.09 -0.83 -5.49
C GLY A 38 13.63 -1.32 -5.59
N THR A 39 12.80 -1.22 -4.53
CA THR A 39 11.39 -1.69 -4.60
C THR A 39 10.56 -0.84 -5.57
N VAL A 40 10.75 0.48 -5.54
CA VAL A 40 10.06 1.40 -6.45
C VAL A 40 10.56 1.23 -7.88
N ALA A 41 11.88 1.08 -8.07
CA ALA A 41 12.50 0.86 -9.37
C ALA A 41 11.97 -0.40 -10.06
N LEU A 42 11.92 -1.55 -9.36
CA LEU A 42 11.38 -2.79 -9.91
C LEU A 42 9.89 -2.67 -10.28
N ARG A 43 9.10 -1.92 -9.49
CA ARG A 43 7.69 -1.65 -9.79
C ARG A 43 7.53 -0.80 -11.05
N GLU A 44 8.42 0.16 -11.26
CA GLU A 44 8.42 1.03 -12.44
C GLU A 44 8.87 0.28 -13.69
N ILE A 45 9.95 -0.51 -13.62
CA ILE A 45 10.39 -1.39 -14.73
C ILE A 45 9.24 -2.29 -15.19
N ARG A 46 8.58 -2.98 -14.24
CA ARG A 46 7.41 -3.83 -14.54
C ARG A 46 6.25 -3.05 -15.15
N ARG A 47 6.02 -1.80 -14.72
CA ARG A 47 4.97 -0.94 -15.26
C ARG A 47 5.25 -0.56 -16.72
N TYR A 48 6.47 -0.13 -17.03
CA TYR A 48 6.86 0.28 -18.38
C TYR A 48 6.96 -0.89 -19.36
N GLN A 49 7.34 -2.08 -18.88
CA GLN A 49 7.36 -3.28 -19.71
C GLN A 49 5.95 -3.85 -19.96
N LYS A 50 5.04 -3.74 -19.00
CA LYS A 50 3.67 -4.29 -19.11
C LYS A 50 2.73 -3.41 -19.92
N SER A 51 2.96 -2.10 -19.93
CA SER A 51 2.18 -1.14 -20.69
C SER A 51 3.17 -0.22 -21.38
N ASN A 52 3.14 -0.17 -22.72
CA ASN A 52 3.93 0.72 -23.57
C ASN A 52 3.55 2.20 -23.38
N ARG A 53 3.54 2.69 -22.13
CA ARG A 53 3.24 4.09 -21.83
C ARG A 53 4.52 4.86 -22.04
N ILE A 54 4.62 5.43 -23.24
CA ILE A 54 5.66 6.37 -23.66
C ILE A 54 5.76 7.46 -22.59
N VAL A 55 6.99 7.72 -22.11
CA VAL A 55 7.31 8.74 -21.11
C VAL A 55 7.33 10.12 -21.79
N ASP A 56 6.27 10.45 -22.53
CA ASP A 56 6.10 11.77 -23.11
C ASP A 56 5.34 12.64 -22.11
N GLN A 57 6.08 13.22 -21.16
CA GLN A 57 5.70 14.52 -20.63
C GLN A 57 6.04 15.55 -21.70
N LYS A 58 5.05 15.87 -22.55
CA LYS A 58 4.98 17.07 -23.40
C LYS A 58 6.35 17.50 -23.96
N ILE A 59 6.73 16.89 -25.08
CA ILE A 59 7.77 17.44 -25.95
C ILE A 59 7.35 18.86 -26.35
N ALA A 60 7.94 19.85 -25.69
CA ALA A 60 8.07 21.19 -26.21
C ALA A 60 9.56 21.36 -26.51
N PHE A 61 9.96 21.09 -27.76
CA PHE A 61 11.26 21.56 -28.24
C PHE A 61 11.13 23.07 -28.45
N PRO A 62 11.85 23.92 -27.69
CA PRO A 62 11.89 25.33 -28.00
C PRO A 62 12.59 25.48 -29.35
N THR A 63 11.84 25.93 -30.36
CA THR A 63 12.40 26.38 -31.63
C THR A 63 13.25 27.61 -31.36
N ALA A 64 14.56 27.45 -31.36
CA ALA A 64 15.49 28.57 -31.43
C ALA A 64 15.50 29.07 -32.89
N GLY A 65 14.72 30.12 -33.17
CA GLY A 65 14.92 30.97 -34.35
C GLY A 65 16.08 31.94 -34.08
N PRO A 66 16.86 32.22 -35.13
CA PRO A 66 16.76 33.53 -35.78
C PRO A 66 16.11 33.47 -37.17
#